data_AF-A0A2J7Q7S1-F1
#
_entry.id   AF-A0A2J7Q7S1-F1
#
_cell.length_a   1.000
_cell.length_b   1.000
_cell.length_c   1.000
_cell.angle_alpha   90.00
_cell.angle_beta   90.00
_cell.angle_gamma   90.00
#
_symmetry.space_group_name_H-M   'P 1'
#
loop_
_entity.id
_entity.type
_entity.pdbx_description
1 polymer ?
#
loop_
_entity_poly.entity_id
_entity_poly.type
_entity_poly.pdbx_seq_one_letter_code
_entity_poly.pdbx_strand_id
1 'polypeptide(L)'
;MYVVLALFLLMGIVNKPTLNSYFSTKRLLYTPAFPDVISRDRFQLICKFLHFNDNTKKDNYLGPTRLFKIFPVIQHLNEKFQTLFYPGQNICIDESLTLWKGRLAFKMYLPLKASKFGIKTYELCDSKSGYLWSFIVYTGSETQLNSSLIRENTNKTTSVVLHLVEPLLHRGHTLWMDNYYNSPQLAKLLKNHGTDCVGTLRLNRKGVPTTVKNTKLRKGEIIAQHAGPITVLKWQDKKPVSVISTFHNADTQTDIKRNKEIKKPKIIIDYNEMMGGVDLKDQLLQYYNVERKRLHKWYMKLFRRLLNATVVNAMIIYNKNQERLTDHLAFRVNLVEGLLLKFTDQEQAACRVQGRRHSSDNTIPRLRERHFISKIPPSRKKARPQRLCVVCTKNRRRKETMYWCSDCDVGLCIDQCFQDYHTKLNF
;
A
#
# COMPACT_ATOMS: atom_id res chain seq x y z
N MET A 1 13.53 11.91 7.00
CA MET A 1 12.30 11.52 6.26
C MET A 1 11.96 10.02 6.40
N TYR A 2 12.92 9.13 6.16
CA TYR A 2 12.71 7.67 6.26
C TYR A 2 12.14 7.19 7.60
N VAL A 3 12.54 7.81 8.72
CA VAL A 3 11.95 7.58 10.04
C VAL A 3 10.41 7.74 10.03
N VAL A 4 9.89 8.81 9.42
CA VAL A 4 8.44 9.04 9.35
C VAL A 4 7.75 8.02 8.45
N LEU A 5 8.41 7.55 7.38
CA LEU A 5 7.89 6.47 6.54
C LEU A 5 7.81 5.16 7.33
N ALA A 6 8.87 4.80 8.07
CA ALA A 6 8.88 3.64 8.95
C ALA A 6 7.73 3.69 9.97
N LEU A 7 7.48 4.86 10.57
CA LEU A 7 6.35 5.06 11.47
C LEU A 7 4.99 4.96 10.77
N PHE A 8 4.86 5.38 9.50
CA PHE A 8 3.62 5.13 8.73
C PHE A 8 3.38 3.63 8.54
N LEU A 9 4.43 2.87 8.23
CA LEU A 9 4.33 1.41 8.09
C LEU A 9 3.98 0.75 9.42
N LEU A 10 4.62 1.17 10.52
CA LEU A 10 4.33 0.68 11.86
C LEU A 10 2.89 0.97 12.30
N MET A 11 2.33 2.13 11.91
CA MET A 11 0.90 2.43 12.14
C MET A 11 -0.04 1.48 11.40
N GLY A 12 0.39 0.87 10.29
CA GLY A 12 -0.38 -0.17 9.59
C GLY A 12 -0.38 -1.51 10.33
N ILE A 13 0.64 -1.78 11.14
CA ILE A 13 0.77 -2.97 12.00
C ILE A 13 0.03 -2.73 13.32
N VAL A 14 0.38 -1.66 14.04
CA VAL A 14 -0.18 -1.30 15.35
C VAL A 14 -1.25 -0.25 15.16
N ASN A 15 -2.51 -0.64 15.01
CA ASN A 15 -3.59 0.31 14.75
C ASN A 15 -4.10 0.98 16.04
N LYS A 16 -3.95 2.32 16.14
CA LYS A 16 -4.53 3.15 17.20
C LYS A 16 -5.56 4.17 16.68
N PRO A 17 -6.56 4.53 17.51
CA PRO A 17 -7.71 5.33 17.05
C PRO A 17 -7.35 6.74 16.59
N THR A 18 -6.42 7.41 17.26
CA THR A 18 -6.02 8.80 16.95
C THR A 18 -4.52 8.91 16.73
N LEU A 19 -4.06 10.01 16.11
CA LEU A 19 -2.61 10.23 15.95
C LEU A 19 -1.93 10.39 17.32
N ASN A 20 -2.59 11.08 18.25
CA ASN A 20 -2.05 11.34 19.59
C ASN A 20 -1.91 10.05 20.41
N SER A 21 -2.76 9.05 20.17
CA SER A 21 -2.69 7.76 20.86
C SER A 21 -1.35 7.03 20.63
N TYR A 22 -0.67 7.26 19.50
CA TYR A 22 0.65 6.69 19.23
C TYR A 22 1.76 7.25 20.11
N PHE A 23 1.60 8.49 20.58
CA PHE A 23 2.57 9.19 21.42
C PHE A 23 2.08 9.30 22.88
N SER A 24 1.11 8.45 23.28
CA SER A 24 0.56 8.47 24.63
C SER A 24 1.50 7.78 25.60
N THR A 25 1.71 8.38 26.77
CA THR A 25 2.43 7.77 27.90
C THR A 25 1.52 6.95 28.81
N LYS A 26 0.21 6.88 28.52
CA LYS A 26 -0.74 6.06 29.30
C LYS A 26 -0.43 4.58 29.07
N ARG A 27 -0.29 3.80 30.14
CA ARG A 27 0.06 2.37 30.11
C ARG A 27 -0.67 1.55 29.04
N LEU A 28 -1.99 1.73 28.89
CA LEU A 28 -2.81 0.97 27.93
C LEU A 28 -2.54 1.32 26.47
N LEU A 29 -1.99 2.50 26.20
CA LEU A 29 -1.74 3.01 24.85
C LEU A 29 -0.25 3.20 24.55
N TYR A 30 0.62 3.03 25.53
CA TYR A 30 2.05 3.25 25.38
C TYR A 30 2.64 2.28 24.36
N THR A 31 3.38 2.83 23.40
CA THR A 31 4.06 2.07 22.35
C THR A 31 5.41 2.74 22.12
N PRO A 32 6.47 2.28 22.82
CA PRO A 32 7.76 2.97 22.92
C PRO A 32 8.35 3.40 21.57
N ALA A 33 8.22 2.54 20.56
CA ALA A 33 8.73 2.75 19.21
C ALA A 33 8.31 4.08 18.52
N PHE A 34 7.26 4.77 18.97
CA PHE A 34 6.87 6.09 18.45
C PHE A 34 7.56 7.26 19.19
N PRO A 35 7.34 7.48 20.50
CA PRO A 35 7.92 8.61 21.23
C PRO A 35 9.44 8.52 21.38
N ASP A 36 10.03 7.33 21.36
CA ASP A 36 11.48 7.16 21.53
C ASP A 36 12.26 7.58 20.28
N VAL A 37 11.60 7.54 19.12
CA VAL A 37 12.20 7.82 17.81
C VAL A 37 12.02 9.26 17.38
N ILE A 38 10.83 9.85 17.62
CA ILE A 38 10.53 11.22 17.21
C ILE A 38 9.49 11.84 18.16
N SER A 39 9.63 13.13 18.46
CA SER A 39 8.60 13.83 19.23
C SER A 39 7.29 13.92 18.46
N ARG A 40 6.16 13.85 19.19
CA ARG A 40 4.81 13.99 18.62
C ARG A 40 4.70 15.23 17.74
N ASP A 41 5.16 16.37 18.25
CA ASP A 41 4.99 17.66 17.60
C ASP A 41 5.85 17.75 16.33
N ARG A 42 7.07 17.19 16.35
CA ARG A 42 7.91 17.09 15.15
C ARG A 42 7.26 16.19 14.10
N PHE A 43 6.74 15.03 14.48
CA PHE A 43 6.04 14.13 13.57
C PHE A 43 4.83 14.81 12.92
N GLN A 44 4.01 15.51 13.72
CA GLN A 44 2.85 16.25 13.24
C GLN A 44 3.24 17.38 12.30
N LEU A 45 4.32 18.12 12.62
CA LEU A 45 4.84 19.20 11.79
C LEU A 45 5.28 18.67 10.41
N ILE A 46 6.06 17.58 10.38
CA ILE A 46 6.48 16.94 9.13
C ILE A 46 5.25 16.47 8.33
N CYS A 47 4.28 15.80 8.97
CA CYS A 47 3.06 15.37 8.29
C CYS A 47 2.22 16.54 7.75
N LYS A 48 2.22 17.68 8.45
CA LYS A 48 1.49 18.89 8.05
C LYS A 48 2.11 19.52 6.80
N PHE A 49 3.43 19.54 6.71
CA PHE A 49 4.16 20.22 5.64
C PHE A 49 4.67 19.30 4.53
N LEU A 50 4.51 17.98 4.62
CA LEU A 50 4.89 17.07 3.54
C LEU A 50 4.13 17.39 2.25
N HIS A 51 4.88 17.59 1.17
CA HIS A 51 4.42 17.85 -0.18
C HIS A 51 5.35 17.15 -1.18
N PHE A 52 4.84 16.85 -2.38
CA PHE A 52 5.59 16.14 -3.42
C PHE A 52 5.80 16.98 -4.68
N ASN A 53 5.33 18.23 -4.67
CA ASN A 53 5.49 19.16 -5.77
C ASN A 53 5.56 20.59 -5.22
N ASP A 54 6.27 21.46 -5.94
CA ASP A 54 6.44 22.86 -5.60
C ASP A 54 5.19 23.65 -5.99
N ASN A 55 4.46 24.14 -4.99
CA ASN A 55 3.19 24.82 -5.20
C ASN A 55 3.32 26.16 -5.94
N THR A 56 4.51 26.76 -5.97
CA THR A 56 4.77 28.01 -6.70
C THR A 56 4.77 27.80 -8.21
N LYS A 57 5.02 26.57 -8.66
CA LYS A 57 5.09 26.21 -10.09
C LYS A 57 3.76 25.72 -10.67
N LYS A 58 2.66 25.86 -9.92
CA LYS A 58 1.36 25.31 -10.32
C LYS A 58 0.82 25.92 -11.61
N ASP A 59 1.01 27.23 -11.79
CA ASP A 59 0.43 27.95 -12.93
C ASP A 59 1.14 27.64 -14.25
N ASN A 60 2.42 27.25 -14.17
CA ASN A 60 3.24 26.84 -15.32
C ASN A 60 3.33 25.30 -15.47
N TYR A 61 2.47 24.55 -14.79
CA TYR A 61 2.55 23.09 -14.77
C TYR A 61 1.92 22.47 -16.02
N LEU A 62 2.74 21.78 -16.81
CA LEU A 62 2.33 21.14 -18.07
C LEU A 62 1.78 19.71 -17.90
N GLY A 63 1.88 19.12 -16.71
CA GLY A 63 1.38 17.76 -16.45
C GLY A 63 -0.11 17.72 -16.09
N PRO A 64 -0.63 16.56 -15.62
CA PRO A 64 -2.04 16.44 -15.24
C PRO A 64 -2.38 17.30 -14.02
N THR A 65 -3.12 18.38 -14.23
CA THR A 65 -3.42 19.41 -13.22
C THR A 65 -4.12 18.84 -11.98
N ARG A 66 -5.08 17.92 -12.16
CA ARG A 66 -5.77 17.21 -11.04
C ARG A 66 -4.82 16.37 -10.18
N LEU A 67 -3.71 15.90 -10.73
CA LEU A 67 -2.73 15.05 -10.03
C LEU A 67 -1.50 15.83 -9.56
N PHE A 68 -1.40 17.14 -9.84
CA PHE A 68 -0.26 17.99 -9.56
C PHE A 68 0.42 17.72 -8.20
N LYS A 69 -0.37 17.56 -7.13
CA LYS A 69 0.13 17.37 -5.74
C LYS A 69 0.91 16.07 -5.51
N ILE A 70 0.80 15.08 -6.38
CA ILE A 70 1.38 13.74 -6.21
C ILE A 70 1.97 13.14 -7.49
N PHE A 71 1.81 13.81 -8.62
CA PHE A 71 2.24 13.28 -9.91
C PHE A 71 3.70 12.81 -9.96
N PRO A 72 4.69 13.52 -9.35
CA PRO A 72 6.07 13.02 -9.31
C PRO A 72 6.20 11.64 -8.63
N VAL A 73 5.41 11.37 -7.59
CA VAL A 73 5.39 10.05 -6.92
C VAL A 73 4.77 8.99 -7.84
N ILE A 74 3.67 9.34 -8.53
CA ILE A 74 3.00 8.41 -9.46
C ILE A 74 3.98 8.00 -10.57
N GLN A 75 4.66 8.97 -11.18
CA GLN A 75 5.62 8.72 -12.24
C GLN A 75 6.80 7.87 -11.75
N HIS A 76 7.39 8.25 -10.61
CA HIS A 76 8.50 7.50 -10.02
C HIS A 76 8.12 6.05 -9.72
N LEU A 77 6.95 5.81 -9.14
CA LEU A 77 6.53 4.45 -8.79
C LEU A 77 6.18 3.61 -10.01
N ASN A 78 5.51 4.18 -11.02
CA ASN A 78 5.27 3.46 -12.28
C ASN A 78 6.60 3.07 -12.96
N GLU A 79 7.59 3.97 -13.00
CA GLU A 79 8.92 3.64 -13.53
C GLU A 79 9.61 2.53 -12.72
N LYS A 80 9.61 2.64 -11.39
CA LYS A 80 10.27 1.65 -10.54
C LYS A 80 9.57 0.29 -10.53
N PHE A 81 8.25 0.25 -10.57
CA PHE A 81 7.52 -1.03 -10.60
C PHE A 81 7.76 -1.77 -11.92
N GLN A 82 7.89 -1.06 -13.04
CA GLN A 82 8.18 -1.68 -14.33
C GLN A 82 9.64 -2.13 -14.47
N THR A 83 10.59 -1.37 -13.90
CA THR A 83 12.03 -1.65 -14.03
C THR A 83 12.56 -2.70 -13.06
N LEU A 84 11.92 -2.85 -11.88
CA LEU A 84 12.39 -3.77 -10.84
C LEU A 84 11.80 -5.19 -10.94
N PHE A 85 10.82 -5.40 -11.83
CA PHE A 85 10.13 -6.68 -11.93
C PHE A 85 9.64 -6.95 -13.34
N TYR A 86 10.00 -8.12 -13.86
CA TYR A 86 9.43 -8.64 -15.09
C TYR A 86 8.25 -9.58 -14.75
N PRO A 87 7.03 -9.30 -15.22
CA PRO A 87 5.86 -10.13 -14.90
C PRO A 87 5.96 -11.51 -15.55
N GLY A 88 5.27 -12.49 -14.96
CA GLY A 88 5.11 -13.80 -15.56
C GLY A 88 4.26 -13.75 -16.83
N GLN A 89 4.03 -14.92 -17.44
CA GLN A 89 3.21 -15.01 -18.66
C GLN A 89 1.81 -14.40 -18.48
N ASN A 90 1.19 -14.61 -17.32
CA ASN A 90 -0.18 -14.19 -17.06
C ASN A 90 -0.22 -12.86 -16.31
N ILE A 91 -0.87 -11.87 -16.91
CA ILE A 91 -1.07 -10.54 -16.35
C ILE A 91 -2.56 -10.18 -16.37
N CYS A 92 -3.04 -9.42 -15.39
CA CYS A 92 -4.45 -9.05 -15.31
C CYS A 92 -4.66 -7.55 -15.16
N ILE A 93 -5.73 -7.03 -15.77
CA ILE A 93 -6.19 -5.65 -15.58
C ILE A 93 -7.52 -5.65 -14.85
N ASP A 94 -7.58 -4.85 -13.78
CA ASP A 94 -8.83 -4.50 -13.11
C ASP A 94 -8.68 -3.14 -12.40
N GLU A 95 -9.71 -2.76 -11.66
CA GLU A 95 -9.86 -1.48 -11.01
C GLU A 95 -9.74 -1.61 -9.50
N SER A 96 -8.94 -0.74 -8.90
CA SER A 96 -8.91 -0.58 -7.45
C SER A 96 -9.54 0.74 -7.01
N LEU A 97 -9.98 0.80 -5.76
CA LEU A 97 -10.67 1.96 -5.18
C LEU A 97 -10.10 2.32 -3.81
N THR A 98 -9.32 3.40 -3.77
CA THR A 98 -8.81 3.97 -2.51
C THR A 98 -9.91 4.79 -1.84
N LEU A 99 -10.37 4.38 -0.66
CA LEU A 99 -11.48 5.03 0.06
C LEU A 99 -11.25 6.54 0.24
N TRP A 100 -12.15 7.37 -0.26
CA TRP A 100 -12.12 8.83 -0.04
C TRP A 100 -13.53 9.40 0.02
N LYS A 101 -13.88 9.99 1.17
CA LYS A 101 -15.20 10.61 1.40
C LYS A 101 -15.20 12.13 1.27
N GLY A 102 -14.02 12.78 1.26
CA GLY A 102 -13.89 14.23 1.15
C GLY A 102 -14.32 14.79 -0.21
N ARG A 103 -14.29 16.12 -0.33
CA ARG A 103 -14.47 16.82 -1.61
C ARG A 103 -13.25 16.56 -2.50
N LEU A 104 -13.50 16.06 -3.71
CA LEU A 104 -12.49 15.81 -4.72
C LEU A 104 -13.17 15.68 -6.08
N ALA A 105 -12.70 16.42 -7.08
CA ALA A 105 -13.35 16.53 -8.39
C ALA A 105 -13.46 15.21 -9.16
N PHE A 106 -12.53 14.27 -8.93
CA PHE A 106 -12.46 12.97 -9.60
C PHE A 106 -12.75 11.79 -8.65
N LYS A 107 -13.45 12.06 -7.54
CA LYS A 107 -13.96 10.99 -6.68
C LYS A 107 -15.02 10.19 -7.43
N MET A 108 -14.88 8.86 -7.41
CA MET A 108 -15.81 7.93 -8.03
C MET A 108 -16.73 7.26 -7.01
N TYR A 109 -17.96 6.96 -7.43
CA TYR A 109 -18.88 6.07 -6.74
C TYR A 109 -18.94 4.73 -7.50
N LEU A 110 -18.53 3.65 -6.83
CA LEU A 110 -18.56 2.28 -7.33
C LEU A 110 -19.33 1.42 -6.31
N PRO A 111 -20.65 1.23 -6.47
CA PRO A 111 -21.50 0.61 -5.45
C PRO A 111 -21.10 -0.82 -5.08
N LEU A 112 -20.48 -1.55 -6.01
CA LEU A 112 -20.06 -2.94 -5.84
C LEU A 112 -18.72 -3.10 -5.12
N LYS A 113 -17.91 -2.04 -4.99
CA LYS A 113 -16.62 -2.10 -4.29
C LYS A 113 -16.83 -1.74 -2.80
N ALA A 114 -16.08 -2.39 -1.91
CA ALA A 114 -16.23 -2.21 -0.45
C ALA A 114 -16.14 -0.75 0.03
N SER A 115 -15.21 0.02 -0.55
CA SER A 115 -15.02 1.43 -0.19
C SER A 115 -16.13 2.36 -0.69
N LYS A 116 -16.98 1.92 -1.65
CA LYS A 116 -18.06 2.63 -2.38
C LYS A 116 -17.70 3.98 -3.00
N PHE A 117 -17.05 4.88 -2.27
CA PHE A 117 -16.57 6.18 -2.69
C PHE A 117 -15.05 6.26 -2.58
N GLY A 118 -14.38 6.68 -3.64
CA GLY A 118 -12.93 6.75 -3.60
C GLY A 118 -12.24 7.30 -4.82
N ILE A 119 -10.92 7.23 -4.80
CA ILE A 119 -10.05 7.50 -5.93
C ILE A 119 -9.89 6.17 -6.68
N LYS A 120 -10.38 6.13 -7.91
CA LYS A 120 -10.29 4.93 -8.77
C LYS A 120 -8.91 4.88 -9.43
N THR A 121 -8.30 3.70 -9.45
CA THR A 121 -7.10 3.38 -10.22
C THR A 121 -7.39 2.23 -11.17
N TYR A 122 -6.85 2.30 -12.38
CA TYR A 122 -6.73 1.17 -13.29
C TYR A 122 -5.37 0.54 -13.07
N GLU A 123 -5.30 -0.76 -12.86
CA GLU A 123 -4.09 -1.42 -12.40
C GLU A 123 -3.81 -2.67 -13.23
N LEU A 124 -2.56 -2.79 -13.67
CA LEU A 124 -2.01 -3.97 -14.32
C LEU A 124 -1.15 -4.73 -13.29
N CYS A 125 -1.53 -5.96 -12.99
CA CYS A 125 -0.83 -6.82 -12.05
C CYS A 125 -0.34 -8.12 -12.70
N ASP A 126 0.72 -8.69 -12.13
CA ASP A 126 1.05 -10.11 -12.34
C ASP A 126 -0.04 -10.98 -11.70
N SER A 127 -0.63 -11.88 -12.49
CA SER A 127 -1.82 -12.65 -12.08
C SER A 127 -1.57 -13.54 -10.86
N LYS A 128 -0.38 -14.14 -10.75
CA LYS A 128 -0.07 -15.13 -9.71
C LYS A 128 0.37 -14.48 -8.40
N SER A 129 1.24 -13.48 -8.47
CA SER A 129 1.83 -12.84 -7.29
C SER A 129 1.04 -11.64 -6.78
N GLY A 130 0.19 -11.04 -7.62
CA GLY A 130 -0.42 -9.74 -7.32
C GLY A 130 0.60 -8.58 -7.34
N TYR A 131 1.76 -8.74 -7.98
CA TYR A 131 2.69 -7.62 -8.13
C TYR A 131 2.04 -6.51 -8.95
N LEU A 132 1.92 -5.30 -8.39
CA LEU A 132 1.41 -4.14 -9.12
C LEU A 132 2.49 -3.64 -10.07
N TRP A 133 2.31 -3.84 -11.36
CA TRP A 133 3.33 -3.53 -12.37
C TRP A 133 3.18 -2.12 -12.93
N SER A 134 1.95 -1.69 -13.23
CA SER A 134 1.65 -0.34 -13.72
C SER A 134 0.24 0.08 -13.32
N PHE A 135 0.01 1.38 -13.16
CA PHE A 135 -1.30 1.91 -12.83
C PHE A 135 -1.58 3.31 -13.39
N ILE A 136 -2.86 3.62 -13.56
CA ILE A 136 -3.39 4.93 -13.95
C ILE A 136 -4.35 5.42 -12.87
N VAL A 137 -4.16 6.66 -12.40
CA VAL A 137 -5.16 7.31 -11.55
C VAL A 137 -6.24 7.93 -12.43
N TYR A 138 -7.49 7.48 -12.26
CA TYR A 138 -8.60 8.01 -13.04
C TYR A 138 -8.96 9.42 -12.57
N THR A 139 -8.91 10.39 -13.50
CA THR A 139 -9.19 11.81 -13.24
C THR A 139 -10.39 12.33 -14.03
N GLY A 140 -11.22 11.46 -14.60
CA GLY A 140 -12.33 11.86 -15.47
C GLY A 140 -11.87 12.13 -16.89
N SER A 141 -12.35 13.23 -17.49
CA SER A 141 -11.96 13.65 -18.85
C SER A 141 -10.47 13.99 -18.99
N GLU A 142 -9.80 14.39 -17.90
CA GLU A 142 -8.37 14.73 -17.87
C GLU A 142 -7.46 13.50 -17.65
N THR A 143 -7.99 12.28 -17.80
CA THR A 143 -7.17 11.07 -17.68
C THR A 143 -6.26 11.00 -18.90
N GLN A 144 -4.96 11.18 -18.69
CA GLN A 144 -3.96 11.07 -19.76
C GLN A 144 -3.72 9.60 -20.10
N LEU A 145 -3.91 9.24 -21.37
CA LEU A 145 -3.73 7.89 -21.90
C LEU A 145 -2.85 7.99 -23.14
N ASN A 146 -1.61 7.56 -23.00
CA ASN A 146 -0.60 7.64 -24.07
C ASN A 146 -0.28 6.23 -24.57
N SER A 147 -0.52 5.97 -25.85
CA SER A 147 0.00 4.78 -26.54
C SER A 147 0.02 5.05 -28.03
N SER A 148 1.03 4.50 -28.71
CA SER A 148 1.18 4.54 -30.17
C SER A 148 0.02 3.88 -30.92
N LEU A 149 -0.74 3.01 -30.24
CA LEU A 149 -1.86 2.28 -30.78
C LEU A 149 -3.22 2.99 -30.59
N ILE A 150 -3.24 4.11 -29.86
CA ILE A 150 -4.45 4.91 -29.68
C ILE A 150 -4.67 5.78 -30.93
N ARG A 151 -5.87 5.66 -31.51
CA ARG A 151 -6.36 6.46 -32.65
C ARG A 151 -7.58 7.26 -32.21
N GLU A 152 -8.02 8.23 -33.01
CA GLU A 152 -9.17 9.09 -32.69
C GLU A 152 -10.44 8.30 -32.35
N ASN A 153 -10.69 7.20 -33.06
CA ASN A 153 -11.86 6.34 -32.85
C ASN A 153 -11.65 5.22 -31.82
N THR A 154 -10.51 5.19 -31.13
CA THR A 154 -10.25 4.20 -30.08
C THR A 154 -11.10 4.52 -28.85
N ASN A 155 -11.93 3.57 -28.44
CA ASN A 155 -12.76 3.75 -27.25
C ASN A 155 -11.89 3.87 -25.97
N LYS A 156 -12.35 4.64 -24.99
CA LYS A 156 -11.60 4.93 -23.75
C LYS A 156 -11.16 3.68 -22.99
N THR A 157 -12.00 2.63 -22.97
CA THR A 157 -11.66 1.36 -22.29
C THR A 157 -10.49 0.65 -22.95
N THR A 158 -10.44 0.67 -24.29
CA THR A 158 -9.32 0.13 -25.08
C THR A 158 -8.08 0.99 -24.88
N SER A 159 -8.21 2.32 -24.86
CA SER A 159 -7.09 3.22 -24.59
C SER A 159 -6.43 2.98 -23.23
N VAL A 160 -7.21 2.66 -22.19
CA VAL A 160 -6.68 2.27 -20.87
C VAL A 160 -5.86 0.99 -20.96
N VAL A 161 -6.39 -0.04 -21.63
CA VAL A 161 -5.69 -1.32 -21.79
C VAL A 161 -4.39 -1.14 -22.57
N LEU A 162 -4.44 -0.44 -23.70
CA LEU A 162 -3.27 -0.19 -24.54
C LEU A 162 -2.20 0.61 -23.80
N HIS A 163 -2.57 1.67 -23.08
CA HIS A 163 -1.62 2.43 -22.27
C HIS A 163 -0.89 1.57 -21.22
N LEU A 164 -1.61 0.66 -20.55
CA LEU A 164 -1.02 -0.20 -19.53
C LEU A 164 -0.13 -1.31 -20.10
N VAL A 165 -0.52 -1.88 -21.24
CA VAL A 165 0.06 -3.14 -21.76
C VAL A 165 1.07 -2.91 -22.86
N GLU A 166 1.08 -1.75 -23.52
CA GLU A 166 1.99 -1.43 -24.62
C GLU A 166 3.46 -1.84 -24.39
N PRO A 167 4.08 -1.59 -23.23
CA PRO A 167 5.49 -1.97 -23.03
C PRO A 167 5.72 -3.49 -22.95
N LEU A 168 4.67 -4.28 -22.76
CA LEU A 168 4.67 -5.75 -22.66
C LEU A 168 4.16 -6.44 -23.94
N LEU A 169 3.75 -5.68 -24.96
CA LEU A 169 3.34 -6.27 -26.24
C LEU A 169 4.49 -7.02 -26.90
N HIS A 170 4.15 -8.03 -27.71
CA HIS A 170 5.10 -8.89 -28.43
C HIS A 170 6.04 -9.74 -27.55
N ARG A 171 5.73 -9.89 -26.26
CA ARG A 171 6.55 -10.68 -25.32
C ARG A 171 5.91 -11.99 -24.86
N GLY A 172 4.84 -12.43 -25.53
CA GLY A 172 4.18 -13.71 -25.24
C GLY A 172 3.34 -13.73 -23.96
N HIS A 173 2.94 -12.56 -23.43
CA HIS A 173 2.04 -12.48 -22.30
C HIS A 173 0.59 -12.81 -22.70
N THR A 174 -0.17 -13.30 -21.72
CA THR A 174 -1.61 -13.47 -21.75
C THR A 174 -2.26 -12.47 -20.79
N LEU A 175 -3.13 -11.63 -21.34
CA LEU A 175 -3.85 -10.60 -20.62
C LEU A 175 -5.25 -11.06 -20.22
N TRP A 176 -5.49 -11.11 -18.92
CA TRP A 176 -6.77 -11.47 -18.31
C TRP A 176 -7.52 -10.19 -17.92
N MET A 177 -8.78 -10.05 -18.37
CA MET A 177 -9.55 -8.84 -18.10
C MET A 177 -11.05 -9.10 -17.95
N ASP A 178 -11.76 -8.20 -17.28
CA ASP A 178 -13.20 -8.31 -17.09
C ASP A 178 -14.01 -7.91 -18.35
N ASN A 179 -15.33 -7.90 -18.22
CA ASN A 179 -16.25 -7.51 -19.29
C ASN A 179 -16.29 -5.99 -19.59
N TYR A 180 -15.80 -5.16 -18.69
CA TYR A 180 -15.68 -3.72 -18.90
C TYR A 180 -14.62 -3.41 -19.97
N TYR A 181 -13.55 -4.21 -20.04
CA TYR A 181 -12.47 -4.04 -21.02
C TYR A 181 -12.67 -4.84 -22.32
N ASN A 182 -13.12 -6.08 -22.22
CA ASN A 182 -13.13 -7.01 -23.35
C ASN A 182 -13.99 -6.55 -24.55
N SER A 183 -13.44 -6.69 -25.75
CA SER A 183 -14.16 -6.57 -27.02
C SER A 183 -13.48 -7.38 -28.14
N PRO A 184 -14.22 -7.85 -29.17
CA PRO A 184 -13.63 -8.56 -30.31
C PRO A 184 -12.55 -7.75 -31.04
N GLN A 185 -12.74 -6.44 -31.16
CA GLN A 185 -11.77 -5.55 -31.80
C GLN A 185 -10.46 -5.45 -30.99
N LEU A 186 -10.56 -5.33 -29.67
CA LEU A 186 -9.39 -5.31 -28.79
C LEU A 186 -8.65 -6.65 -28.82
N ALA A 187 -9.38 -7.77 -28.78
CA ALA A 187 -8.77 -9.10 -28.86
C ALA A 187 -7.98 -9.31 -30.16
N LYS A 188 -8.53 -8.85 -31.30
CA LYS A 188 -7.82 -8.86 -32.59
C LYS A 188 -6.56 -8.00 -32.56
N LEU A 189 -6.66 -6.79 -32.00
CA LEU A 189 -5.53 -5.88 -31.89
C LEU A 189 -4.40 -6.48 -31.04
N LEU A 190 -4.70 -6.96 -29.84
CA LEU A 190 -3.70 -7.59 -28.97
C LEU A 190 -3.05 -8.81 -29.61
N LYS A 191 -3.85 -9.67 -30.26
CA LYS A 191 -3.32 -10.85 -30.94
C LYS A 191 -2.37 -10.50 -32.08
N ASN A 192 -2.71 -9.48 -32.87
CA ASN A 192 -1.82 -8.95 -33.92
C ASN A 192 -0.52 -8.36 -33.35
N HIS A 193 -0.53 -7.96 -32.08
CA HIS A 193 0.63 -7.48 -31.34
C HIS A 193 1.28 -8.55 -30.44
N GLY A 194 1.12 -9.84 -30.77
CA GLY A 194 1.81 -10.93 -30.07
C GLY A 194 1.44 -11.08 -28.59
N THR A 195 0.24 -10.65 -28.21
CA THR A 195 -0.29 -10.75 -26.85
C THR A 195 -1.65 -11.43 -26.88
N ASP A 196 -1.76 -12.52 -26.12
CA ASP A 196 -3.03 -13.21 -25.98
C ASP A 196 -3.93 -12.48 -24.98
N CYS A 197 -5.24 -12.63 -25.11
CA CYS A 197 -6.16 -12.13 -24.10
C CYS A 197 -7.33 -13.08 -23.86
N VAL A 198 -7.83 -13.03 -22.62
CA VAL A 198 -8.96 -13.85 -22.18
C VAL A 198 -9.82 -13.05 -21.22
N GLY A 199 -11.13 -13.23 -21.32
CA GLY A 199 -11.99 -12.92 -20.19
C GLY A 199 -13.46 -12.85 -20.51
N THR A 200 -14.22 -12.30 -19.55
CA THR A 200 -15.68 -12.18 -19.70
C THR A 200 -16.02 -11.12 -20.73
N LEU A 201 -17.10 -11.33 -21.49
CA LEU A 201 -17.48 -10.48 -22.62
C LEU A 201 -18.96 -10.09 -22.51
N ARG A 202 -19.26 -8.79 -22.68
CA ARG A 202 -20.65 -8.34 -22.84
C ARG A 202 -21.12 -8.66 -24.25
N LEU A 203 -22.23 -9.41 -24.38
CA LEU A 203 -22.78 -9.84 -25.67
C LEU A 203 -23.32 -8.69 -26.55
N ASN A 204 -23.49 -7.49 -26.01
CA ASN A 204 -23.91 -6.30 -26.75
C ASN A 204 -22.74 -5.52 -27.38
N ARG A 205 -21.49 -5.98 -27.22
CA ARG A 205 -20.32 -5.34 -27.86
C ARG A 205 -20.38 -5.52 -29.38
N LYS A 206 -19.84 -4.53 -30.11
CA LYS A 206 -19.69 -4.58 -31.56
C LYS A 206 -18.78 -5.76 -31.95
N GLY A 207 -19.16 -6.49 -33.00
CA GLY A 207 -18.40 -7.63 -33.54
C GLY A 207 -18.67 -8.96 -32.83
N VAL A 208 -19.56 -9.01 -31.84
CA VAL A 208 -20.00 -10.28 -31.23
C VAL A 208 -20.95 -10.99 -32.20
N PRO A 209 -20.73 -12.29 -32.51
CA PRO A 209 -21.60 -13.03 -33.42
C PRO A 209 -23.05 -13.08 -32.94
N THR A 210 -23.99 -12.78 -33.85
CA THR A 210 -25.44 -12.78 -33.56
C THR A 210 -25.94 -14.15 -33.14
N THR A 211 -25.39 -15.22 -33.72
CA THR A 211 -25.69 -16.60 -33.34
C THR A 211 -25.36 -16.84 -31.86
N VAL A 212 -24.16 -16.51 -31.40
CA VAL A 212 -23.77 -16.66 -29.98
C VAL A 212 -24.64 -15.80 -29.07
N LYS A 213 -24.95 -14.56 -29.50
CA LYS A 213 -25.78 -13.63 -28.73
C LYS A 213 -27.21 -14.16 -28.53
N ASN A 214 -27.87 -14.55 -29.62
CA ASN A 214 -29.31 -14.81 -29.67
C ASN A 214 -29.70 -16.24 -29.28
N THR A 215 -28.80 -17.22 -29.43
CA THR A 215 -29.10 -18.62 -29.07
C THR A 215 -29.42 -18.74 -27.58
N LYS A 216 -30.59 -19.32 -27.27
CA LYS A 216 -30.99 -19.72 -25.93
C LYS A 216 -30.42 -21.11 -25.66
N LEU A 217 -29.78 -21.26 -24.51
CA LEU A 217 -29.10 -22.49 -24.12
C LEU A 217 -29.79 -23.09 -22.89
N ARG A 218 -29.82 -24.42 -22.81
CA ARG A 218 -30.17 -25.15 -21.58
C ARG A 218 -28.95 -25.23 -20.68
N LYS A 219 -29.16 -25.47 -19.38
CA LYS A 219 -28.07 -25.59 -18.41
C LYS A 219 -27.07 -26.68 -18.83
N GLY A 220 -25.80 -26.32 -18.88
CA GLY A 220 -24.68 -27.17 -19.32
C GLY A 220 -24.32 -26.98 -20.80
N GLU A 221 -25.22 -26.45 -21.63
CA GLU A 221 -24.96 -26.26 -23.06
C GLU A 221 -23.98 -25.10 -23.32
N ILE A 222 -23.25 -25.24 -24.42
CA ILE A 222 -22.23 -24.31 -24.89
C ILE A 222 -22.52 -24.00 -26.36
N ILE A 223 -22.36 -22.73 -26.74
CA ILE A 223 -22.22 -22.32 -28.13
C ILE A 223 -20.95 -21.49 -28.25
N ALA A 224 -20.16 -21.76 -29.29
CA ALA A 224 -18.97 -20.99 -29.60
C ALA A 224 -18.93 -20.66 -31.09
N GLN A 225 -18.32 -19.54 -31.42
CA GLN A 225 -17.91 -19.21 -32.77
C GLN A 225 -16.48 -18.69 -32.78
N HIS A 226 -15.80 -18.96 -33.90
CA HIS A 226 -14.40 -18.64 -34.09
C HIS A 226 -14.23 -17.74 -35.31
N ALA A 227 -13.35 -16.75 -35.19
CA ALA A 227 -12.90 -15.91 -36.30
C ALA A 227 -11.37 -15.86 -36.24
N GLY A 228 -10.73 -16.74 -37.02
CA GLY A 228 -9.29 -17.00 -36.90
C GLY A 228 -8.93 -17.45 -35.47
N PRO A 229 -7.97 -16.81 -34.79
CA PRO A 229 -7.57 -17.20 -33.44
C PRO A 229 -8.55 -16.76 -32.35
N ILE A 230 -9.58 -15.98 -32.68
CA ILE A 230 -10.50 -15.40 -31.69
C ILE A 230 -11.72 -16.29 -31.54
N THR A 231 -11.96 -16.73 -30.31
CA THR A 231 -13.12 -17.52 -29.89
C THR A 231 -14.06 -16.66 -29.05
N VAL A 232 -15.33 -16.63 -29.41
CA VAL A 232 -16.41 -16.10 -28.57
C VAL A 232 -17.29 -17.26 -28.15
N LEU A 233 -17.40 -17.49 -26.84
CA LEU A 233 -18.13 -18.62 -26.27
C LEU A 233 -19.19 -18.13 -25.28
N LYS A 234 -20.36 -18.75 -25.34
CA LYS A 234 -21.45 -18.59 -24.37
C LYS A 234 -21.78 -19.96 -23.78
N TRP A 235 -21.79 -20.02 -22.46
CA TRP A 235 -22.11 -21.20 -21.67
C TRP A 235 -23.23 -20.89 -20.70
N GLN A 236 -24.14 -21.84 -20.52
CA GLN A 236 -25.26 -21.70 -19.61
C GLN A 236 -25.02 -22.48 -18.31
N ASP A 237 -24.66 -21.78 -17.24
CA ASP A 237 -24.77 -22.32 -15.88
C ASP A 237 -26.17 -21.97 -15.31
N LYS A 238 -26.25 -21.55 -14.03
CA LYS A 238 -27.44 -20.91 -13.46
C LYS A 238 -27.81 -19.62 -14.21
N LYS A 239 -26.82 -18.93 -14.77
CA LYS A 239 -26.97 -17.74 -15.61
C LYS A 239 -26.05 -17.88 -16.83
N PRO A 240 -26.35 -17.24 -17.96
CA PRO A 240 -25.46 -17.24 -19.11
C PRO A 240 -24.15 -16.54 -18.76
N VAL A 241 -23.04 -17.21 -19.08
CA VAL A 241 -21.69 -16.66 -19.00
C VAL A 241 -21.16 -16.55 -20.42
N SER A 242 -20.60 -15.41 -20.77
CA SER A 242 -20.03 -15.16 -22.09
C SER A 242 -18.59 -14.71 -21.95
N VAL A 243 -17.72 -15.28 -22.76
CA VAL A 243 -16.28 -15.12 -22.68
C VAL A 243 -15.68 -14.99 -24.07
N ILE A 244 -14.52 -14.36 -24.14
CA ILE A 244 -13.70 -14.23 -25.34
C ILE A 244 -12.28 -14.70 -25.03
N SER A 245 -11.64 -15.36 -26.00
CA SER A 245 -10.23 -15.72 -25.93
C SER A 245 -9.57 -15.69 -27.30
N THR A 246 -8.26 -15.50 -27.33
CA THR A 246 -7.42 -15.55 -28.52
C THR A 246 -6.66 -16.88 -28.71
N PHE A 247 -6.94 -17.90 -27.89
CA PHE A 247 -6.29 -19.22 -27.98
C PHE A 247 -7.13 -20.41 -27.48
N HIS A 248 -8.17 -20.19 -26.69
CA HIS A 248 -9.04 -21.29 -26.23
C HIS A 248 -10.00 -21.74 -27.31
N ASN A 249 -10.29 -23.05 -27.33
CA ASN A 249 -11.39 -23.64 -28.11
C ASN A 249 -12.65 -23.82 -27.24
N ALA A 250 -13.66 -24.51 -27.77
CA ALA A 250 -14.89 -24.86 -27.05
C ALA A 250 -14.73 -26.07 -26.09
N ASP A 251 -13.49 -26.44 -25.76
CA ASP A 251 -13.19 -27.60 -24.93
C ASP A 251 -13.74 -27.47 -23.51
N THR A 252 -14.11 -28.61 -22.95
CA THR A 252 -14.66 -28.71 -21.60
C THR A 252 -13.78 -29.58 -20.72
N GLN A 253 -13.75 -29.24 -19.43
CA GLN A 253 -13.05 -29.99 -18.40
C GLN A 253 -14.00 -30.23 -17.23
N THR A 254 -13.89 -31.40 -16.61
CA THR A 254 -14.65 -31.74 -15.40
C THR A 254 -14.04 -31.02 -14.22
N ASP A 255 -14.87 -30.27 -13.49
CA ASP A 255 -14.50 -29.56 -12.27
C ASP A 255 -15.36 -30.09 -11.11
N ILE A 256 -14.76 -30.32 -9.95
CA ILE A 256 -15.44 -30.88 -8.78
C ILE A 256 -15.85 -29.71 -7.87
N LYS A 257 -17.14 -29.43 -7.80
CA LYS A 257 -17.69 -28.38 -6.92
C LYS A 257 -18.64 -28.99 -5.91
N ARG A 258 -18.28 -28.93 -4.62
CA ARG A 258 -19.08 -29.48 -3.50
C ARG A 258 -19.44 -30.96 -3.71
N ASN A 259 -18.45 -31.79 -4.03
CA ASN A 259 -18.59 -33.22 -4.33
C ASN A 259 -19.52 -33.56 -5.50
N LYS A 260 -19.72 -32.62 -6.44
CA LYS A 260 -20.42 -32.86 -7.70
C LYS A 260 -19.51 -32.52 -8.87
N GLU A 261 -19.41 -33.43 -9.81
CA GLU A 261 -18.74 -33.21 -11.09
C GLU A 261 -19.59 -32.33 -11.99
N ILE A 262 -19.01 -31.24 -12.46
CA ILE A 262 -19.64 -30.32 -13.40
C ILE A 262 -18.69 -30.15 -14.58
N LYS A 263 -19.15 -30.49 -15.78
CA LYS A 263 -18.43 -30.19 -17.02
C LYS A 263 -18.51 -28.68 -17.29
N LYS A 264 -17.37 -28.01 -17.31
CA LYS A 264 -17.27 -26.56 -17.54
C LYS A 264 -16.34 -26.27 -18.73
N PRO A 265 -16.57 -25.20 -19.49
CA PRO A 265 -15.60 -24.74 -20.47
C PRO A 265 -14.24 -24.47 -19.84
N LYS A 266 -13.16 -24.97 -20.46
CA LYS A 266 -11.79 -24.78 -19.96
C LYS A 266 -11.43 -23.31 -19.79
N ILE A 267 -11.82 -22.47 -20.76
CA ILE A 267 -11.67 -21.01 -20.72
C ILE A 267 -12.20 -20.37 -19.42
N ILE A 268 -13.26 -20.92 -18.81
CA ILE A 268 -13.82 -20.39 -17.56
C ILE A 268 -12.98 -20.81 -16.35
N ILE A 269 -12.42 -22.02 -16.38
CA ILE A 269 -11.52 -22.52 -15.33
C ILE A 269 -10.27 -21.64 -15.31
N ASP A 270 -9.61 -21.52 -16.46
CA ASP A 270 -8.36 -20.75 -16.59
C ASP A 270 -8.59 -19.26 -16.26
N TYR A 271 -9.74 -18.69 -16.64
CA TYR A 271 -10.10 -17.32 -16.28
C TYR A 271 -10.24 -17.11 -14.77
N ASN A 272 -10.90 -18.03 -14.06
CA ASN A 272 -11.08 -17.91 -12.61
C ASN A 272 -9.75 -18.04 -11.86
N GLU A 273 -8.78 -18.78 -12.41
CA GLU A 273 -7.44 -18.89 -11.83
C GLU A 273 -6.62 -17.62 -12.03
N MET A 274 -6.68 -16.99 -13.21
CA MET A 274 -5.70 -15.97 -13.61
C MET A 274 -6.18 -14.51 -13.47
N MET A 275 -7.49 -14.25 -13.37
CA MET A 275 -8.01 -12.87 -13.28
C MET A 275 -7.74 -12.20 -11.92
N GLY A 276 -7.51 -12.98 -10.85
CA GLY A 276 -7.56 -12.51 -9.47
C GLY A 276 -6.36 -11.68 -8.96
N GLY A 277 -5.38 -11.34 -9.80
CA GLY A 277 -4.14 -10.69 -9.34
C GLY A 277 -4.33 -9.29 -8.73
N VAL A 278 -5.24 -8.47 -9.28
CA VAL A 278 -5.56 -7.15 -8.71
C VAL A 278 -6.31 -7.29 -7.37
N ASP A 279 -7.24 -8.23 -7.27
CA ASP A 279 -7.96 -8.51 -6.02
C ASP A 279 -7.02 -9.07 -4.94
N LEU A 280 -6.07 -9.95 -5.31
CA LEU A 280 -5.04 -10.47 -4.42
C LEU A 280 -4.20 -9.33 -3.84
N LYS A 281 -3.74 -8.41 -4.70
CA LYS A 281 -3.02 -7.21 -4.26
C LYS A 281 -3.88 -6.34 -3.34
N ASP A 282 -5.17 -6.16 -3.63
CA ASP A 282 -6.08 -5.40 -2.77
C ASP A 282 -6.28 -6.05 -1.40
N GLN A 283 -6.31 -7.38 -1.35
CA GLN A 283 -6.35 -8.15 -0.11
C GLN A 283 -5.06 -7.98 0.68
N LEU A 284 -3.89 -8.10 0.04
CA LEU A 284 -2.58 -7.89 0.69
C LEU A 284 -2.45 -6.49 1.31
N LEU A 285 -2.97 -5.46 0.65
CA LEU A 285 -2.95 -4.10 1.20
C LEU A 285 -3.88 -3.93 2.40
N GLN A 286 -4.96 -4.68 2.49
CA GLN A 286 -5.94 -4.57 3.57
C GLN A 286 -5.44 -5.15 4.90
N TYR A 287 -4.61 -6.19 4.88
CA TYR A 287 -4.06 -6.79 6.11
C TYR A 287 -3.30 -5.78 6.97
N TYR A 288 -2.56 -4.86 6.34
CA TYR A 288 -1.78 -3.83 7.02
C TYR A 288 -2.04 -2.46 6.39
N ASN A 289 -3.18 -1.89 6.73
CA ASN A 289 -3.66 -0.67 6.10
C ASN A 289 -2.90 0.58 6.60
N VAL A 290 -1.97 1.08 5.78
CA VAL A 290 -1.21 2.32 6.04
C VAL A 290 -2.07 3.57 5.84
N GLU A 291 -3.13 3.47 5.03
CA GLU A 291 -4.06 4.55 4.74
C GLU A 291 -5.03 4.74 5.91
N ARG A 292 -4.71 5.67 6.81
CA ARG A 292 -5.62 5.98 7.90
C ARG A 292 -7.02 6.33 7.38
N LYS A 293 -8.06 5.81 8.04
CA LYS A 293 -9.46 6.07 7.69
C LYS A 293 -9.75 7.58 7.58
N ARG A 294 -9.28 8.34 8.57
CA ARG A 294 -9.41 9.80 8.66
C ARG A 294 -8.09 10.48 8.23
N LEU A 295 -8.09 11.03 7.02
CA LEU A 295 -7.04 11.87 6.46
C LEU A 295 -7.69 13.05 5.74
N HIS A 296 -7.19 14.27 5.98
CA HIS A 296 -7.79 15.49 5.44
C HIS A 296 -7.27 15.87 4.05
N LYS A 297 -6.15 15.29 3.62
CA LYS A 297 -5.51 15.57 2.32
C LYS A 297 -5.61 14.33 1.42
N TRP A 298 -6.33 14.43 0.30
CA TRP A 298 -6.55 13.31 -0.61
C TRP A 298 -5.24 12.72 -1.14
N TYR A 299 -4.29 13.57 -1.52
CA TYR A 299 -3.02 13.15 -2.09
C TYR A 299 -2.15 12.41 -1.05
N MET A 300 -2.21 12.81 0.22
CA MET A 300 -1.53 12.07 1.29
C MET A 300 -2.13 10.69 1.52
N LYS A 301 -3.45 10.54 1.31
CA LYS A 301 -4.09 9.23 1.39
C LYS A 301 -3.67 8.34 0.23
N LEU A 302 -3.66 8.87 -0.99
CA LEU A 302 -3.16 8.16 -2.17
C LEU A 302 -1.66 7.83 -2.03
N PHE A 303 -0.84 8.74 -1.50
CA PHE A 303 0.58 8.47 -1.21
C PHE A 303 0.75 7.28 -0.27
N ARG A 304 -0.02 7.22 0.82
CA ARG A 304 0.03 6.09 1.76
C ARG A 304 -0.46 4.79 1.14
N ARG A 305 -1.46 4.84 0.25
CA ARG A 305 -1.89 3.68 -0.56
C ARG A 305 -0.73 3.16 -1.40
N LEU A 306 -0.10 4.06 -2.15
CA LEU A 306 1.01 3.75 -3.03
C LEU A 306 2.22 3.24 -2.26
N LEU A 307 2.56 3.84 -1.11
CA LEU A 307 3.59 3.35 -0.20
C LEU A 307 3.29 1.93 0.29
N ASN A 308 2.02 1.64 0.60
CA ASN A 308 1.60 0.30 0.99
C ASN A 308 1.79 -0.71 -0.15
N ALA A 309 1.44 -0.32 -1.38
CA ALA A 309 1.69 -1.10 -2.60
C ALA A 309 3.18 -1.32 -2.85
N THR A 310 4.02 -0.30 -2.65
CA THR A 310 5.49 -0.42 -2.72
C THR A 310 6.02 -1.47 -1.76
N VAL A 311 5.50 -1.53 -0.51
CA VAL A 311 5.93 -2.54 0.47
C VAL A 311 5.50 -3.95 0.05
N VAL A 312 4.29 -4.11 -0.50
CA VAL A 312 3.84 -5.41 -1.03
C VAL A 312 4.70 -5.84 -2.23
N ASN A 313 4.95 -4.94 -3.19
CA ASN A 313 5.83 -5.22 -4.33
C ASN A 313 7.25 -5.60 -3.88
N ALA A 314 7.82 -4.87 -2.91
CA ALA A 314 9.13 -5.18 -2.35
C ALA A 314 9.16 -6.56 -1.65
N MET A 315 8.11 -6.92 -0.92
CA MET A 315 7.96 -8.24 -0.30
C MET A 315 7.91 -9.35 -1.36
N ILE A 316 7.16 -9.14 -2.45
CA ILE A 316 7.07 -10.10 -3.55
C ILE A 316 8.45 -10.32 -4.19
N ILE A 317 9.18 -9.24 -4.47
CA ILE A 317 10.55 -9.33 -5.00
C ILE A 317 11.46 -10.06 -4.00
N TYR A 318 11.41 -9.69 -2.72
CA TYR A 318 12.21 -10.32 -1.68
C TYR A 318 11.95 -11.83 -1.62
N ASN A 319 10.69 -12.25 -1.48
CA ASN A 319 10.31 -13.64 -1.36
C ASN A 319 10.62 -14.47 -2.63
N LYS A 320 10.65 -13.87 -3.81
CA LYS A 320 11.11 -14.57 -5.03
C LYS A 320 12.60 -14.90 -5.03
N ASN A 321 13.40 -14.19 -4.22
CA ASN A 321 14.85 -14.37 -4.12
C ASN A 321 15.26 -15.11 -2.83
N GLN A 322 14.30 -15.74 -2.12
CA GLN A 322 14.57 -16.49 -0.90
C GLN A 322 14.15 -17.94 -1.08
N GLU A 323 14.89 -18.86 -0.46
CA GLU A 323 14.51 -20.27 -0.39
C GLU A 323 13.29 -20.48 0.50
N ARG A 324 13.18 -19.69 1.57
CA ARG A 324 12.06 -19.71 2.51
C ARG A 324 11.28 -18.40 2.45
N LEU A 325 9.98 -18.53 2.22
CA LEU A 325 9.07 -17.39 2.20
C LEU A 325 8.99 -16.73 3.58
N THR A 326 9.19 -15.42 3.60
CA THR A 326 8.93 -14.58 4.78
C THR A 326 7.48 -14.14 4.77
N ASP A 327 6.80 -14.30 5.89
CA ASP A 327 5.41 -13.86 6.01
C ASP A 327 5.29 -12.32 5.98
N HIS A 328 4.08 -11.84 5.73
CA HIS A 328 3.83 -10.42 5.51
C HIS A 328 4.09 -9.55 6.76
N LEU A 329 3.86 -10.07 7.96
CA LEU A 329 4.11 -9.36 9.20
C LEU A 329 5.61 -9.23 9.42
N ALA A 330 6.33 -10.36 9.37
CA ALA A 330 7.76 -10.45 9.58
C ALA A 330 8.51 -9.54 8.62
N PHE A 331 8.16 -9.56 7.33
CA PHE A 331 8.77 -8.67 6.34
C PHE A 331 8.59 -7.19 6.70
N ARG A 332 7.39 -6.79 7.12
CA ARG A 332 7.11 -5.40 7.50
C ARG A 332 7.82 -4.98 8.77
N VAL A 333 7.88 -5.84 9.78
CA VAL A 333 8.59 -5.57 11.04
C VAL A 333 10.08 -5.37 10.74
N ASN A 334 10.69 -6.29 9.98
CA ASN A 334 12.10 -6.20 9.60
C ASN A 334 12.40 -4.93 8.77
N LEU A 335 11.49 -4.56 7.85
CA LEU A 335 11.61 -3.33 7.07
C LEU A 335 11.54 -2.08 7.97
N VAL A 336 10.58 -2.04 8.91
CA VAL A 336 10.44 -0.91 9.85
C VAL A 336 11.69 -0.80 10.72
N GLU A 337 12.14 -1.91 11.30
CA GLU A 337 13.32 -1.96 12.16
C GLU A 337 14.58 -1.53 11.40
N GLY A 338 14.83 -2.08 10.21
CA GLY A 338 15.97 -1.69 9.38
C GLY A 338 15.97 -0.21 8.98
N LEU A 339 14.79 0.36 8.69
CA LEU A 339 14.67 1.80 8.42
C LEU A 339 14.93 2.64 9.69
N LEU A 340 14.44 2.21 10.85
CA LEU A 340 14.67 2.93 12.10
C LEU A 340 16.15 2.87 12.50
N LEU A 341 16.78 1.70 12.49
CA LEU A 341 18.20 1.54 12.83
C LEU A 341 19.07 2.41 11.92
N LYS A 342 18.88 2.33 10.60
CA LYS A 342 19.72 3.06 9.63
C LYS A 342 19.62 4.58 9.76
N PHE A 343 18.43 5.12 10.04
CA PHE A 343 18.17 6.55 9.93
C PHE A 343 17.99 7.28 11.28
N THR A 344 17.91 6.56 12.40
CA THR A 344 17.87 7.19 13.73
C THR A 344 19.29 7.49 14.24
N ASP A 345 20.26 6.61 13.98
CA ASP A 345 21.66 6.80 14.38
C ASP A 345 22.34 7.98 13.67
N GLN A 346 22.00 8.21 12.39
CA GLN A 346 22.50 9.36 11.62
C GLN A 346 21.95 10.70 12.13
N GLU A 347 20.69 10.76 12.57
CA GLU A 347 20.11 11.97 13.16
C GLU A 347 20.59 12.21 14.60
N GLN A 348 20.83 11.15 15.39
CA GLN A 348 21.42 11.27 16.73
C GLN A 348 22.90 11.69 16.73
N ALA A 349 23.66 11.31 15.69
CA ALA A 349 25.03 11.80 15.49
C ALA A 349 25.07 13.29 15.12
N ALA A 350 24.10 13.77 14.32
CA ALA A 350 24.00 15.17 13.91
C ALA A 350 23.44 16.10 15.01
N CYS A 351 22.60 15.59 15.92
CA CYS A 351 21.95 16.35 16.99
C CYS A 351 22.70 16.36 18.34
N ARG A 352 24.02 16.10 18.38
CA ARG A 352 24.85 16.32 19.60
C ARG A 352 25.04 17.81 19.97
N VAL A 353 24.10 18.67 19.59
CA VAL A 353 23.99 20.05 20.09
C VAL A 353 22.89 20.11 21.14
N GLN A 354 23.29 19.97 22.40
CA GLN A 354 22.66 20.49 23.62
C GLN A 354 21.12 20.62 23.62
N GLY A 355 20.41 19.50 23.61
CA GLY A 355 18.99 19.43 23.97
C GLY A 355 18.82 18.64 25.27
N ARG A 356 18.28 19.27 26.32
CA ARG A 356 17.93 18.61 27.59
C ARG A 356 17.07 17.36 27.29
N ARG A 357 17.57 16.18 27.64
CA ARG A 357 16.74 14.98 27.81
C ARG A 357 15.72 15.30 28.89
N HIS A 358 14.48 15.59 28.50
CA HIS A 358 13.36 15.51 29.43
C HIS A 358 13.15 14.03 29.74
N SER A 359 13.74 13.57 30.84
CA SER A 359 13.33 12.31 31.47
C SER A 359 11.83 12.45 31.72
N SER A 360 11.04 11.62 31.04
CA SER A 360 9.61 11.57 31.30
C SER A 360 9.40 10.78 32.57
N ASP A 361 9.02 11.46 33.65
CA ASP A 361 8.83 10.95 35.02
C ASP A 361 7.81 9.79 35.17
N ASN A 362 7.30 9.21 34.08
CA ASN A 362 6.24 8.21 34.06
C ASN A 362 6.54 7.00 33.16
N THR A 363 7.81 6.64 32.96
CA THR A 363 8.16 5.40 32.26
C THR A 363 8.08 4.19 33.20
N ILE A 364 7.55 3.07 32.71
CA ILE A 364 7.42 1.79 33.46
C ILE A 364 8.78 1.22 33.97
N PRO A 365 9.93 1.41 33.29
CA PRO A 365 11.24 0.94 33.76
C PRO A 365 11.65 1.46 35.15
N ARG A 366 11.33 2.73 35.48
CA ARG A 366 11.70 3.31 36.80
C ARG A 366 11.08 2.56 37.99
N LEU A 367 9.94 1.90 37.77
CA LEU A 367 9.16 1.23 38.82
C LEU A 367 9.40 -0.29 38.87
N ARG A 368 10.08 -0.88 37.88
CA ARG A 368 10.19 -2.34 37.73
C ARG A 368 11.62 -2.85 37.72
N GLU A 369 12.57 -2.03 37.31
CA GLU A 369 13.98 -2.43 37.22
C GLU A 369 14.71 -2.19 38.55
N ARG A 370 15.86 -2.86 38.72
CA ARG A 370 16.72 -2.66 39.89
C ARG A 370 17.56 -1.41 39.65
N HIS A 371 17.24 -0.33 40.35
CA HIS A 371 17.97 0.94 40.27
C HIS A 371 18.94 1.06 41.43
N PHE A 372 20.18 1.46 41.14
CA PHE A 372 21.22 1.65 42.14
C PHE A 372 21.66 3.10 42.23
N ILE A 373 21.94 3.55 43.45
CA ILE A 373 22.48 4.88 43.70
C ILE A 373 23.93 4.90 43.22
N SER A 374 24.26 5.83 42.34
CA SER A 374 25.64 6.07 41.91
C SER A 374 26.02 7.53 42.11
N LYS A 375 27.33 7.83 42.12
CA LYS A 375 27.82 9.22 42.09
C LYS A 375 27.97 9.67 40.64
N ILE A 376 27.68 10.94 40.38
CA ILE A 376 27.82 11.52 39.04
C ILE A 376 29.32 11.51 38.68
N PRO A 377 29.71 10.92 37.54
CA PRO A 377 31.11 10.83 37.16
C PRO A 377 31.70 12.22 36.90
N PRO A 378 32.94 12.49 37.36
CA PRO A 378 33.60 13.78 37.16
C PRO A 378 33.81 14.06 35.67
N SER A 379 33.78 15.35 35.29
CA SER A 379 34.07 15.79 33.94
C SER A 379 35.34 16.65 33.92
N ARG A 380 35.99 16.79 32.75
CA ARG A 380 37.17 17.66 32.58
C ARG A 380 36.96 19.11 33.07
N LYS A 381 35.69 19.57 33.18
CA LYS A 381 35.32 20.93 33.61
C LYS A 381 34.88 21.02 35.08
N LYS A 382 34.51 19.90 35.72
CA LYS A 382 34.03 19.87 37.12
C LYS A 382 34.41 18.55 37.78
N ALA A 383 35.28 18.64 38.80
CA ALA A 383 35.70 17.51 39.62
C ALA A 383 34.58 16.95 40.51
N ARG A 384 33.60 17.79 40.90
CA ARG A 384 32.44 17.40 41.71
C ARG A 384 31.15 17.89 41.04
N PRO A 385 30.66 17.17 40.02
CA PRO A 385 29.43 17.56 39.34
C PRO A 385 28.21 17.32 40.24
N GLN A 386 27.27 18.26 40.18
CA GLN A 386 26.00 18.21 40.89
C GLN A 386 24.86 18.36 39.89
N ARG A 387 23.73 17.71 40.16
CA ARG A 387 22.46 17.84 39.43
C ARG A 387 21.35 18.21 40.41
N LEU A 388 20.29 18.84 39.91
CA LEU A 388 19.09 19.10 40.70
C LEU A 388 18.34 17.78 40.98
N CYS A 389 17.87 17.62 42.22
CA CYS A 389 17.02 16.49 42.59
C CYS A 389 15.64 16.63 41.96
N VAL A 390 15.21 15.66 41.15
CA VAL A 390 13.93 15.71 40.44
C VAL A 390 12.74 15.72 41.41
N VAL A 391 12.77 14.85 42.43
CA VAL A 391 11.72 14.75 43.46
C VAL A 391 11.61 16.03 44.29
N CYS A 392 12.74 16.64 44.70
CA CYS A 392 12.70 17.90 45.42
C CYS A 392 12.15 19.02 44.55
N THR A 393 12.59 19.10 43.29
CA THR A 393 12.17 20.15 42.34
C THR A 393 10.66 20.09 42.14
N LYS A 394 10.09 18.89 42.02
CA LYS A 394 8.65 18.67 41.89
C LYS A 394 7.87 19.10 43.14
N ASN A 395 8.46 18.88 44.32
CA ASN A 395 7.95 19.36 45.60
C ASN A 395 8.29 20.83 45.90
N ARG A 396 8.63 21.63 44.86
CA ARG A 396 9.00 23.06 44.93
C ARG A 396 10.17 23.36 45.87
N ARG A 397 11.04 22.39 46.13
CA ARG A 397 12.28 22.54 46.91
C ARG A 397 13.48 22.45 45.98
N ARG A 398 14.37 23.44 46.02
CA ARG A 398 15.62 23.40 45.26
C ARG A 398 16.69 22.68 46.08
N LYS A 399 17.13 21.51 45.62
CA LYS A 399 18.23 20.76 46.24
C LYS A 399 19.12 20.16 45.16
N GLU A 400 20.42 20.37 45.30
CA GLU A 400 21.44 19.80 44.42
C GLU A 400 22.07 18.57 45.06
N THR A 401 22.42 17.58 44.25
CA THR A 401 22.92 16.28 44.69
C THR A 401 24.05 15.82 43.78
N MET A 402 25.03 15.13 44.37
CA MET A 402 26.11 14.44 43.65
C MET A 402 25.71 13.02 43.25
N TYR A 403 24.52 12.58 43.67
CA TYR A 403 24.00 11.24 43.44
C TYR A 403 22.95 11.25 42.33
N TRP A 404 22.97 10.19 41.53
CA TRP A 404 22.07 10.01 40.40
C TRP A 404 21.76 8.52 40.18
N CYS A 405 20.67 8.27 39.47
CA CYS A 405 20.42 6.97 38.86
C CYS A 405 21.01 7.01 37.45
N SER A 406 21.97 6.13 37.14
CA SER A 406 22.59 6.04 35.81
C SER A 406 21.58 5.57 34.77
N ASP A 407 20.70 4.64 35.16
CA ASP A 407 19.76 3.98 34.27
C ASP A 407 18.61 4.93 33.89
N CYS A 408 18.21 5.80 34.82
CA CYS A 408 17.19 6.83 34.59
C CYS A 408 17.77 8.21 34.22
N ASP A 409 19.09 8.41 34.26
CA ASP A 409 19.81 9.67 33.97
C ASP A 409 19.29 10.89 34.78
N VAL A 410 18.87 10.68 36.04
CA VAL A 410 18.28 11.73 36.91
C VAL A 410 19.05 11.92 38.22
N GLY A 411 19.18 13.18 38.66
CA GLY A 411 19.72 13.52 39.98
C GLY A 411 18.69 13.24 41.08
N LEU A 412 19.10 12.53 42.14
CA LEU A 412 18.25 12.14 43.26
C LEU A 412 19.01 12.28 44.59
N CYS A 413 18.33 12.72 45.65
CA CYS A 413 18.92 12.66 47.00
C CYS A 413 18.97 11.20 47.46
N ILE A 414 20.00 10.83 48.23
CA ILE A 414 20.29 9.44 48.65
C ILE A 414 19.08 8.79 49.34
N ASP A 415 18.38 9.55 50.18
CA ASP A 415 17.35 9.02 51.06
C ASP A 415 16.00 8.87 50.33
N GLN A 416 14.94 9.49 50.87
CA GLN A 416 13.57 9.36 50.44
C GLN A 416 13.33 9.66 48.95
N CYS A 417 14.12 10.57 48.34
CA CYS A 417 13.94 10.94 46.94
C CYS A 417 14.29 9.80 45.98
N PHE A 418 15.34 9.02 46.27
CA PHE A 418 15.70 7.90 45.41
C PHE A 418 14.65 6.80 45.48
N GLN A 419 14.19 6.48 46.69
CA GLN A 419 13.15 5.49 46.90
C GLN A 419 11.82 5.93 46.27
N ASP A 420 11.36 7.16 46.53
CA ASP A 420 10.08 7.67 46.03
C ASP A 420 10.05 7.71 44.50
N TYR A 421 11.16 8.10 43.87
CA TYR A 421 11.28 8.13 42.42
C TYR A 421 11.15 6.74 41.77
N HIS A 422 11.63 5.68 42.42
CA HIS A 422 11.63 4.32 41.86
C HIS A 422 10.51 3.41 42.40
N THR A 423 9.74 3.86 43.39
CA THR A 423 8.68 3.03 44.01
C THR A 423 7.29 3.62 43.91
N LYS A 424 7.15 4.95 43.86
CA LYS A 424 5.83 5.62 43.84
C LYS A 424 5.44 6.03 42.43
N LEU A 425 4.21 5.69 42.02
CA LEU A 425 3.64 6.16 40.75
C LEU A 425 3.57 7.71 40.72
N ASN A 426 3.28 8.34 41.85
CA ASN A 426 3.29 9.78 42.05
C ASN A 426 4.18 10.13 43.27
N PHE A 427 5.19 10.97 43.07
CA PHE A 427 6.13 11.48 44.09
C PHE A 427 6.24 13.00 44.05
#